data_AF-A0A845CHW6-F1
#
_entry.id   AF-A0A845CHW6-F1
#
_cell.length_a   1.000
_cell.length_b   1.000
_cell.length_c   1.000
_cell.angle_alpha   90.00
_cell.angle_beta   90.00
_cell.angle_gamma   90.00
#
_symmetry.space_group_name_H-M   'P 1'
#
loop_
_entity.id
_entity.type
_entity.pdbx_description
1 polymer ?
#
loop_
_entity_poly.entity_id
_entity_poly.type
_entity_poly.pdbx_seq_one_letter_code
_entity_poly.pdbx_strand_id
1 'polypeptide(L)'
;MKKLLIAMTLVLFTGATASAETIKLGVLFGYTGPIESLTPGMAKGAELAMKEVSDSGALLGGAKVVSVRGDSTCTDSAPPPAGGGGRGGGGMC
;
A
#
# COMPACT_ATOMS: atom_id res chain seq x y z
N MET A 1 5.77 51.92 0.90
CA MET A 1 5.97 50.97 -0.22
C MET A 1 6.88 49.79 0.15
N LYS A 2 8.01 49.97 0.86
CA LYS A 2 8.89 48.85 1.28
C LYS A 2 8.26 47.87 2.29
N LYS A 3 7.34 48.33 3.15
CA LYS A 3 6.66 47.52 4.17
C LYS A 3 5.61 46.54 3.59
N LEU A 4 5.10 46.82 2.39
CA LEU A 4 4.12 45.96 1.71
C LEU A 4 4.77 44.74 1.05
N LEU A 5 5.99 44.89 0.51
CA LEU A 5 6.72 43.78 -0.10
C LEU A 5 7.16 42.73 0.93
N ILE A 6 7.51 43.16 2.15
CA ILE A 6 7.91 42.25 3.24
C ILE A 6 6.70 41.43 3.75
N ALA A 7 5.50 42.01 3.73
CA ALA A 7 4.27 41.32 4.15
C ALA A 7 3.85 40.22 3.15
N MET A 8 4.09 40.42 1.85
CA MET A 8 3.73 39.42 0.83
C MET A 8 4.67 38.20 0.82
N THR A 9 5.94 38.37 1.19
CA THR A 9 6.89 37.24 1.27
C THR A 9 6.61 36.29 2.43
N LEU A 10 5.96 36.76 3.50
CA LEU A 10 5.61 35.89 4.63
C LEU A 10 4.45 34.93 4.32
N VAL A 11 3.51 35.34 3.46
CA VAL A 11 2.34 34.53 3.07
C VAL A 11 2.72 33.41 2.10
N LEU A 12 3.80 33.57 1.33
CA LEU A 12 4.29 32.55 0.41
C LEU A 12 5.01 31.39 1.11
N PHE A 13 5.43 31.57 2.37
CA PHE A 13 6.19 30.56 3.11
C PHE A 13 5.32 29.59 3.92
N THR A 14 4.04 29.89 4.12
CA THR A 14 3.10 29.00 4.84
C THR A 14 2.54 27.86 3.98
N GLY A 15 2.85 27.82 2.67
CA GLY A 15 2.34 26.81 1.74
C GLY A 15 3.22 25.56 1.58
N ALA A 16 4.40 25.51 2.21
CA ALA A 16 5.38 24.44 2.02
C ALA A 16 5.49 23.49 3.22
N THR A 17 4.38 23.22 3.93
CA THR A 17 4.35 22.05 4.82
C THR A 17 4.20 20.81 3.93
N ALA A 18 5.32 20.27 3.46
CA ALA A 18 5.40 18.90 2.96
C ALA A 18 5.00 17.97 4.12
N SER A 19 3.69 17.79 4.28
CA SER A 19 3.14 16.83 5.22
C SER A 19 3.44 15.48 4.61
N ALA A 20 4.39 14.74 5.20
CA ALA A 20 4.66 13.37 4.82
C ALA A 20 3.36 12.56 5.02
N GLU A 21 2.58 12.41 3.95
CA GLU A 21 1.28 11.78 4.00
C GLU A 21 1.46 10.27 4.27
N THR A 22 0.61 9.70 5.11
CA THR A 22 0.67 8.26 5.41
C THR A 22 -0.31 7.51 4.51
N ILE A 23 0.24 6.77 3.55
CA ILE A 23 -0.49 6.01 2.54
C ILE A 23 -0.78 4.62 3.09
N LYS A 24 -2.06 4.25 3.19
CA LYS A 24 -2.47 2.89 3.56
C LYS A 24 -2.50 2.02 2.31
N LEU A 25 -1.63 1.01 2.24
CA LEU A 25 -1.60 0.04 1.14
C LEU A 25 -2.13 -1.32 1.61
N GLY A 26 -3.06 -1.87 0.82
CA GLY A 26 -3.60 -3.19 1.06
C GLY A 26 -2.62 -4.30 0.66
N VAL A 27 -2.38 -5.26 1.55
CA VAL A 27 -1.69 -6.52 1.28
C VAL A 27 -2.72 -7.63 1.30
N LEU A 28 -3.20 -8.00 0.11
CA LEU A 28 -4.26 -8.98 -0.07
C LEU A 28 -3.66 -10.30 -0.55
N PHE A 29 -3.67 -11.31 0.34
CA PHE A 29 -3.15 -12.65 0.08
C PHE A 29 -4.07 -13.69 0.74
N GLY A 30 -3.96 -14.97 0.35
CA GLY A 30 -4.59 -16.07 1.08
C GLY A 30 -3.81 -16.42 2.33
N TYR A 31 -4.02 -15.67 3.41
CA TYR A 31 -3.56 -16.07 4.76
C TYR A 31 -4.31 -17.31 5.25
N THR A 32 -5.52 -17.44 4.71
CA THR A 32 -6.47 -18.54 4.53
C THR A 32 -6.28 -19.52 3.35
N GLY A 33 -6.42 -20.84 3.47
CA GLY A 33 -6.65 -21.76 2.32
C GLY A 33 -5.45 -22.58 1.77
N PRO A 34 -5.41 -22.90 0.46
CA PRO A 34 -4.45 -23.87 -0.10
C PRO A 34 -2.97 -23.46 -0.04
N ILE A 35 -2.68 -22.16 0.08
CA ILE A 35 -1.31 -21.61 0.03
C ILE A 35 -0.87 -20.91 1.33
N GLU A 36 -1.56 -21.15 2.45
CA GLU A 36 -1.29 -20.48 3.74
C GLU A 36 0.16 -20.57 4.20
N SER A 37 0.87 -21.63 3.84
CA SER A 37 2.28 -21.82 4.20
C SER A 37 3.22 -20.87 3.47
N LEU A 38 2.84 -20.39 2.28
CA LEU A 38 3.64 -19.49 1.45
C LEU A 38 3.37 -18.02 1.78
N THR A 39 2.11 -17.70 2.11
CA THR A 39 1.63 -16.34 2.32
C THR A 39 2.39 -15.52 3.38
N PRO A 40 2.80 -16.07 4.54
CA PRO A 40 3.57 -15.32 5.53
C PRO A 40 4.91 -14.80 4.98
N GLY A 41 5.57 -15.56 4.11
CA GLY A 41 6.80 -15.14 3.45
C GLY A 41 6.55 -14.01 2.45
N MET A 42 5.50 -14.14 1.64
CA MET A 42 5.09 -13.11 0.67
C MET A 42 4.68 -11.79 1.36
N ALA A 43 3.89 -11.89 2.43
CA ALA A 43 3.49 -10.74 3.24
C ALA A 43 4.68 -9.99 3.82
N LYS A 44 5.65 -10.73 4.40
CA LYS A 44 6.90 -10.13 4.88
C LYS A 44 7.69 -9.45 3.77
N GLY A 45 7.76 -10.06 2.59
CA GLY A 45 8.42 -9.45 1.42
C GLY A 45 7.77 -8.12 1.01
N ALA A 46 6.43 -8.08 0.95
CA ALA A 46 5.69 -6.86 0.66
C ALA A 46 5.94 -5.78 1.72
N GLU A 47 5.96 -6.15 3.00
CA GLU A 47 6.23 -5.22 4.10
C GLU A 47 7.66 -4.70 4.11
N LEU A 48 8.63 -5.53 3.72
CA LEU A 48 10.00 -5.08 3.52
C LEU A 48 10.08 -4.04 2.39
N ALA A 49 9.43 -4.30 1.25
CA ALA A 49 9.40 -3.32 0.14
C ALA A 49 8.73 -2.00 0.56
N MET A 50 7.61 -2.06 1.29
CA MET A 50 6.96 -0.86 1.82
C MET A 50 7.85 -0.09 2.81
N LYS A 51 8.63 -0.81 3.63
CA LYS A 51 9.60 -0.21 4.54
C LYS A 51 10.71 0.50 3.78
N GLU A 52 11.34 -0.16 2.81
CA GLU A 52 12.42 0.43 2.01
C GLU A 52 11.99 1.72 1.33
N VAL A 53 10.80 1.73 0.73
CA VAL A 53 10.25 2.90 0.04
C VAL A 53 9.93 4.04 1.02
N SER A 54 9.41 3.71 2.20
CA SER A 54 9.10 4.68 3.27
C SER A 54 10.36 5.26 3.94
N ASP A 55 11.43 4.49 3.99
CA ASP A 55 12.71 4.88 4.58
C ASP A 55 13.58 5.66 3.57
N SER A 56 13.42 5.38 2.27
CA SER A 56 14.10 6.11 1.20
C SER A 56 13.72 7.59 1.11
N GLY A 57 12.54 7.97 1.61
CA GLY A 57 12.04 9.36 1.57
C GLY A 57 11.75 9.89 0.15
N ALA A 58 11.92 9.06 -0.87
CA ALA A 58 11.76 9.42 -2.28
C ALA A 58 10.30 9.35 -2.76
N LEU A 59 9.41 8.70 -1.99
CA LEU A 59 8.02 8.52 -2.40
C LEU A 59 7.19 9.77 -2.11
N LEU A 60 6.63 10.38 -3.16
CA LEU A 60 5.63 11.47 -3.12
C LEU A 60 5.92 12.55 -2.04
N GLY A 61 7.11 13.13 -2.05
CA GLY A 61 7.49 14.18 -1.09
C GLY A 61 7.83 13.67 0.31
N GLY A 62 8.25 12.41 0.44
CA GLY A 62 8.62 11.79 1.72
C GLY A 62 7.48 11.07 2.42
N ALA A 63 6.38 10.80 1.71
CA ALA A 63 5.25 10.04 2.21
C ALA A 63 5.66 8.63 2.66
N LYS A 64 4.97 8.13 3.69
CA LYS A 64 5.22 6.81 4.28
C LYS A 64 4.10 5.86 3.97
N VAL A 65 4.44 4.59 3.78
CA VAL A 65 3.50 3.53 3.48
C VAL A 65 3.27 2.68 4.73
N VAL A 66 2.01 2.39 5.04
CA VAL A 66 1.61 1.46 6.10
C VAL A 66 0.78 0.32 5.50
N SER A 67 1.06 -0.90 5.95
CA SER A 67 0.39 -2.10 5.48
C SER A 67 -0.99 -2.27 6.13
N VAL A 68 -1.98 -2.65 5.32
CA VAL A 68 -3.29 -3.13 5.77
C VAL A 68 -3.47 -4.53 5.20
N ARG A 69 -3.47 -5.55 6.05
CA ARG A 69 -3.57 -6.95 5.58
C ARG A 69 -5.03 -7.36 5.41
N GLY A 70 -5.33 -8.00 4.28
CA GLY A 70 -6.62 -8.63 3.99
C GLY A 70 -6.42 -10.08 3.54
N ASP A 71 -7.31 -10.96 3.99
CA ASP A 71 -7.30 -12.38 3.63
C ASP A 71 -8.32 -12.68 2.53
N SER A 72 -7.86 -13.21 1.40
CA SER A 72 -8.70 -13.65 0.28
C SER A 72 -9.15 -15.10 0.36
N THR A 73 -8.62 -15.85 1.34
CA THR A 73 -8.86 -17.29 1.56
C THR A 73 -8.46 -18.21 0.40
N CYS A 74 -7.92 -17.66 -0.70
CA CYS A 74 -7.66 -18.36 -1.96
C CYS A 74 -8.80 -19.27 -2.43
N THR A 75 -10.02 -18.84 -2.14
CA THR A 75 -11.24 -19.44 -2.66
C THR A 75 -11.95 -18.37 -3.47
N ASP A 76 -12.27 -18.67 -4.71
CA ASP A 76 -13.14 -17.82 -5.51
C ASP A 76 -14.45 -17.57 -4.74
N SER A 77 -15.02 -16.37 -4.84
CA SER A 77 -16.35 -16.10 -4.27
C SER A 77 -17.44 -16.90 -4.99
N ALA A 78 -17.13 -17.54 -6.12
CA ALA A 78 -17.93 -18.59 -6.75
C ALA A 78 -17.48 -19.99 -6.27
N PRO A 79 -18.44 -20.89 -5.95
CA PRO A 79 -18.11 -22.25 -5.53
C PRO A 79 -17.28 -22.97 -6.62
N PRO A 80 -16.20 -23.67 -6.26
CA PRO A 80 -15.40 -24.41 -7.23
C PRO A 80 -16.26 -25.51 -7.87
N PRO A 81 -16.29 -25.64 -9.21
CA PRO A 81 -16.94 -26.77 -9.83
C PRO A 81 -16.23 -28.06 -9.41
N ALA A 82 -17.02 -29.05 -8.99
CA ALA A 82 -16.53 -30.35 -8.56
C ALA A 82 -15.80 -31.05 -9.71
N GLY A 83 -14.47 -31.11 -9.60
CA GLY A 83 -13.62 -31.92 -10.48
C GLY A 83 -12.89 -31.11 -11.54
N GLY A 84 -11.56 -31.07 -11.40
CA GLY A 84 -10.65 -30.82 -12.52
C GLY A 84 -10.26 -29.36 -12.73
N GLY A 85 -8.97 -29.07 -12.47
CA GLY A 85 -8.18 -28.02 -13.13
C GLY A 85 -8.89 -26.71 -13.45
N GLY A 86 -9.15 -25.89 -12.43
CA GLY A 86 -9.79 -24.58 -12.58
C GLY A 86 -8.92 -23.56 -13.34
N ARG A 87 -8.99 -23.57 -14.67
CA ARG A 87 -8.78 -22.39 -15.51
C ARG A 87 -10.14 -21.83 -15.88
N GLY A 88 -10.72 -21.05 -14.97
CA GLY A 88 -11.97 -20.35 -15.20
C GLY A 88 -12.20 -19.34 -14.10
N GLY A 89 -11.85 -18.08 -14.37
CA GLY A 89 -12.32 -16.96 -13.55
C GLY A 89 -11.31 -16.23 -12.66
N GLY A 90 -10.00 -16.29 -12.91
CA GLY A 90 -9.07 -15.26 -12.40
C GLY A 90 -9.14 -14.95 -10.89
N GLY A 91 -9.34 -15.97 -10.05
CA GLY A 91 -9.25 -15.82 -8.60
C GLY A 91 -7.90 -15.23 -8.23
N MET A 92 -7.89 -14.16 -7.42
CA MET A 92 -6.69 -13.47 -6.94
C MET A 92 -5.94 -14.33 -5.92
N CYS A 93 -5.36 -15.43 -6.41
CA CYS A 93 -4.18 -16.15 -5.92
C CYS A 93 -3.42 -16.64 -7.16
#